data_AF-A0A2G9UY96-F1
#
_entry.id   AF-A0A2G9UY96-F1
#
_cell.length_a   1.000
_cell.length_b   1.000
_cell.length_c   1.000
_cell.angle_alpha   90.00
_cell.angle_beta   90.00
_cell.angle_gamma   90.00
#
_symmetry.space_group_name_H-M   'P 1'
#
loop_
_entity.id
_entity.type
_entity.pdbx_description
1 polymer ?
#
loop_
_entity_poly.entity_id
_entity_poly.type
_entity_poly.pdbx_seq_one_letter_code
_entity_poly.pdbx_strand_id
1 'polypeptide(L)'
;MEAGELVPLEIVLDLIKEAMLKAVAKGSKGFLIDGYPREVKQGEQFECEIQEAKSVIFFDVPEDILVQRLMHRAKTRYMVTVRI
;
A
#
# COMPACT_ATOMS: atom_id res chain seq x y z
N MET A 1 -15.77 8.43 4.96
CA MET A 1 -15.31 7.37 4.06
C MET A 1 -15.97 6.11 4.56
N GLU A 2 -17.11 5.77 3.97
CA GLU A 2 -17.99 4.70 4.46
C GLU A 2 -18.62 3.88 3.30
N ALA A 3 -17.94 3.74 2.15
CA ALA A 3 -18.59 3.20 0.95
C ALA A 3 -17.79 2.14 0.17
N GLY A 4 -16.62 1.71 0.65
CA GLY A 4 -15.82 0.70 -0.09
C GLY A 4 -15.44 1.13 -1.52
N GLU A 5 -15.54 2.42 -1.82
CA GLU A 5 -15.15 3.00 -3.11
C GLU A 5 -13.63 3.04 -3.21
N LEU A 6 -13.12 2.85 -4.43
CA LEU A 6 -11.69 2.97 -4.70
C LEU A 6 -11.28 4.42 -4.44
N VAL A 7 -10.37 4.61 -3.47
CA VAL A 7 -9.77 5.92 -3.22
C VAL A 7 -9.07 6.37 -4.51
N PRO A 8 -9.36 7.57 -5.02
CA PRO A 8 -8.69 8.10 -6.19
C PRO A 8 -7.17 8.03 -6.01
N LEU A 9 -6.46 7.52 -7.02
CA LEU A 9 -5.02 7.29 -6.96
C LEU A 9 -4.24 8.57 -6.64
N GLU A 10 -4.75 9.71 -7.08
CA GLU A 10 -4.20 11.05 -6.83
C GLU A 10 -4.18 11.42 -5.33
N ILE A 11 -5.19 10.98 -4.57
CA ILE A 11 -5.30 11.28 -3.13
C ILE A 11 -4.36 10.40 -2.31
N VAL A 12 -4.00 9.22 -2.81
CA VAL A 12 -3.17 8.25 -2.07
C VAL A 12 -1.78 8.83 -1.77
N LEU A 13 -1.18 9.56 -2.72
CA LEU A 13 0.15 10.16 -2.52
C LEU A 13 0.12 11.22 -1.41
N ASP A 14 -0.91 12.07 -1.40
CA ASP A 14 -1.10 13.10 -0.37
C ASP A 14 -1.26 12.47 1.03
N LEU A 15 -2.04 11.39 1.13
CA LEU A 15 -2.22 10.65 2.38
C LEU A 15 -0.90 10.04 2.89
N ILE A 16 -0.10 9.45 1.99
CA ILE A 16 1.22 8.91 2.32
C ILE A 16 2.13 10.03 2.83
N LYS A 17 2.17 11.16 2.11
CA LYS A 17 2.99 12.33 2.46
C LYS A 17 2.63 12.88 3.84
N GLU A 18 1.33 13.05 4.11
CA GLU A 18 0.86 13.52 5.42
C GLU A 18 1.24 12.55 6.54
N ALA A 19 1.07 11.24 6.31
CA ALA A 19 1.44 10.20 7.27
C ALA A 19 2.95 10.19 7.54
N MET A 20 3.77 10.32 6.50
CA MET A 20 5.23 10.40 6.61
C MET A 20 5.65 11.62 7.43
N LEU A 21 5.12 12.81 7.13
CA LEU A 21 5.45 14.04 7.87
C LEU A 21 5.09 13.92 9.35
N LYS A 22 3.91 13.39 9.67
CA LYS A 22 3.49 13.13 11.06
C LYS A 22 4.42 12.15 11.77
N ALA A 23 4.89 11.13 11.08
CA ALA A 23 5.80 10.13 11.64
C ALA A 23 7.23 10.68 11.83
N VAL A 24 7.73 11.50 10.89
CA VAL A 24 9.00 12.23 11.04
C VAL A 24 8.94 13.17 12.25
N ALA A 25 7.84 13.91 12.42
CA ALA A 25 7.65 14.78 13.58
C ALA A 25 7.67 14.01 14.92
N LYS A 26 7.35 12.71 14.91
CA LYS A 26 7.45 11.80 16.07
C LYS A 26 8.82 11.14 16.22
N GLY A 27 9.79 11.46 15.36
CA GLY A 27 11.15 10.92 15.39
C GLY A 27 11.38 9.64 14.59
N SER A 28 10.49 9.31 13.64
CA SER A 28 10.69 8.15 12.76
C SER A 28 11.89 8.36 11.84
N LYS A 29 12.72 7.31 11.70
CA LYS A 29 13.97 7.35 10.92
C LYS A 29 13.87 6.68 9.54
N GLY A 30 12.72 6.13 9.21
CA GLY A 30 12.51 5.40 7.97
C GLY A 30 11.07 4.93 7.83
N PHE A 31 10.74 4.50 6.61
CA PHE A 31 9.40 4.13 6.21
C PHE A 31 9.43 2.81 5.45
N LEU A 32 8.46 1.94 5.75
CA LEU A 32 8.12 0.80 4.91
C LEU A 32 6.74 1.10 4.33
N ILE A 33 6.69 1.23 3.01
CA ILE A 33 5.45 1.46 2.27
C ILE A 33 5.04 0.11 1.69
N ASP A 34 3.91 -0.42 2.13
CA ASP A 34 3.36 -1.70 1.68
C ASP A 34 2.18 -1.45 0.73
N GLY A 35 2.20 -2.09 -0.43
CA GLY A 35 1.12 -2.03 -1.42
C GLY A 35 1.07 -0.74 -2.27
N TYR A 36 2.13 0.08 -2.25
CA TYR A 36 2.32 1.25 -3.11
C TYR A 36 3.80 1.34 -3.53
N PRO A 37 4.11 1.71 -4.79
CA PRO A 37 3.19 2.02 -5.90
C PRO A 37 2.55 0.77 -6.53
N ARG A 38 1.35 0.92 -7.10
CA ARG A 38 0.67 -0.15 -7.88
C ARG A 38 0.80 0.03 -9.39
N GLU A 39 1.07 1.26 -9.83
CA GLU A 39 1.30 1.63 -11.22
C GLU A 39 2.62 2.39 -11.35
N VAL A 40 3.25 2.32 -12.52
CA VAL A 40 4.55 2.97 -12.78
C VAL A 40 4.48 4.49 -12.55
N LYS A 41 3.42 5.15 -13.02
CA LYS A 41 3.21 6.60 -12.85
C LYS A 41 3.19 7.03 -11.38
N GLN A 42 2.68 6.19 -10.49
CA GLN A 42 2.66 6.47 -9.06
C GLN A 42 4.08 6.45 -8.48
N GLY A 43 4.93 5.54 -8.96
CA GLY A 43 6.35 5.53 -8.62
C GLY A 43 7.03 6.82 -9.07
N GLU A 44 6.86 7.22 -10.33
CA GLU A 44 7.43 8.47 -10.87
C GLU A 44 7.00 9.70 -10.03
N GLN A 45 5.71 9.80 -9.68
CA GLN A 45 5.20 10.87 -8.83
C GLN A 45 5.78 10.83 -7.42
N PHE A 46 5.90 9.65 -6.82
CA PHE A 46 6.49 9.47 -5.50
C PHE A 46 7.95 9.94 -5.47
N GLU A 47 8.73 9.59 -6.49
CA GLU A 47 10.13 10.00 -6.59
C GLU A 47 10.28 11.51 -6.79
N CYS A 48 9.37 12.13 -7.57
CA CYS A 48 9.37 13.57 -7.81
C CYS A 48 8.97 14.39 -6.59
N GLU A 49 8.00 13.94 -5.80
CA GLU A 49 7.43 14.72 -4.70
C GLU A 49 8.00 14.40 -3.31
N ILE A 50 8.50 13.18 -3.12
CA ILE A 50 8.96 12.68 -1.81
C ILE A 50 10.45 12.39 -1.88
N GLN A 51 10.84 11.26 -2.44
CA GLN A 51 12.23 10.90 -2.76
C GLN A 51 12.26 9.55 -3.48
N GLU A 52 13.42 9.22 -4.05
CA GLU A 52 13.71 7.88 -4.55
C GLU A 52 13.64 6.81 -3.44
N ALA A 53 13.07 5.65 -3.79
CA ALA A 53 13.02 4.51 -2.91
C ALA A 53 14.42 3.91 -2.74
N LYS A 54 14.91 3.86 -1.49
CA LYS A 54 16.25 3.31 -1.20
C LYS A 54 16.38 1.83 -1.58
N SER A 55 15.29 1.06 -1.44
CA SER A 55 15.26 -0.37 -1.72
C SER A 55 13.82 -0.82 -1.95
N VAL A 56 13.64 -1.82 -2.80
CA VAL A 56 12.35 -2.45 -3.07
C VAL A 56 12.45 -3.94 -2.76
N ILE A 57 11.52 -4.46 -1.97
CA ILE A 57 11.44 -5.88 -1.65
C ILE A 57 10.38 -6.50 -2.58
N PHE A 58 10.84 -7.30 -3.54
CA PHE A 58 9.96 -8.04 -4.45
C PHE A 58 9.84 -9.49 -3.99
N PHE A 59 8.60 -9.92 -3.72
CA PHE A 59 8.32 -11.31 -3.37
C PHE A 59 8.05 -12.10 -4.64
N ASP A 60 9.05 -12.86 -5.09
CA ASP A 60 8.89 -13.82 -6.17
C ASP A 60 8.25 -15.10 -5.63
N VAL A 61 6.96 -15.30 -5.94
CA VAL A 61 6.16 -16.42 -5.44
C VAL A 61 5.30 -16.96 -6.58
N PRO A 62 5.28 -18.30 -6.78
CA PRO A 62 4.40 -18.94 -7.75
C PRO A 62 2.92 -18.58 -7.57
N GLU A 63 2.20 -18.40 -8.67
CA GLU A 63 0.80 -17.97 -8.69
C GLU A 63 -0.12 -18.95 -7.93
N ASP A 64 0.12 -20.24 -8.06
CA ASP A 64 -0.64 -21.29 -7.37
C ASP A 64 -0.57 -21.15 -5.84
N ILE A 65 0.61 -20.81 -5.31
CA ILE A 65 0.80 -20.51 -3.89
C ILE A 65 0.07 -19.22 -3.48
N LEU A 66 0.09 -18.19 -4.32
CA LEU A 66 -0.64 -16.94 -4.07
C LEU A 66 -2.15 -17.18 -4.00
N VAL A 67 -2.70 -17.94 -4.96
CA VAL A 67 -4.12 -18.33 -4.98
C VAL A 67 -4.48 -19.14 -3.75
N GLN A 68 -3.67 -20.15 -3.40
CA GLN A 68 -3.91 -20.95 -2.19
C GLN A 68 -3.94 -20.09 -0.92
N ARG A 69 -3.03 -19.13 -0.79
CA ARG A 69 -2.99 -18.19 0.35
C ARG A 69 -4.23 -17.31 0.40
N LEU A 70 -4.69 -16.79 -0.74
CA LEU A 70 -5.92 -15.99 -0.82
C LEU A 70 -7.16 -16.82 -0.44
N MET A 71 -7.27 -18.04 -0.96
CA MET A 71 -8.36 -18.96 -0.64
C MET A 71 -8.37 -19.37 0.83
N HIS A 72 -7.18 -19.58 1.43
CA HIS A 72 -7.08 -19.85 2.87
C HIS A 72 -7.53 -18.65 3.70
N ARG A 73 -7.12 -17.42 3.34
CA ARG A 73 -7.58 -16.19 4.02
C ARG A 73 -9.10 -16.04 3.95
N ALA A 74 -9.71 -16.35 2.81
CA ALA A 74 -11.17 -16.31 2.63
C ALA A 74 -11.89 -17.34 3.51
N LYS A 75 -11.28 -18.51 3.76
CA LYS A 75 -11.84 -19.57 4.62
C LYS A 75 -11.70 -19.27 6.11
N THR A 76 -10.56 -18.71 6.52
CA THR A 76 -10.29 -18.40 7.93
C THR A 76 -11.07 -17.17 8.40
N ARG A 77 -11.39 -16.25 7.48
CA ARG A 77 -12.27 -15.10 7.73
C ARG A 77 -13.69 -15.43 7.28
N TYR A 78 -14.44 -16.20 8.07
CA TYR A 78 -15.91 -16.12 7.99
C TYR A 78 -16.29 -14.64 8.06
N MET A 79 -17.07 -14.18 7.09
CA MET A 79 -17.44 -12.77 6.84
C MET A 79 -16.52 -12.05 5.84
N VAL A 80 -16.92 -12.16 4.57
CA VAL A 80 -16.88 -11.05 3.61
C VAL A 80 -17.56 -9.87 4.30
N THR A 81 -16.81 -9.11 5.09
CA THR A 81 -17.26 -7.79 5.51
C THR A 81 -16.68 -6.85 4.48
N VAL A 82 -17.51 -6.49 3.49
CA VAL A 82 -17.39 -5.18 2.87
C VAL A 82 -17.59 -4.19 4.02
N ARG A 83 -16.50 -3.69 4.59
CA ARG A 83 -16.50 -2.49 5.41
C ARG A 83 -15.90 -1.38 4.55
N ILE A 84 -16.81 -0.66 3.88
CA ILE A 84 -17.09 0.75 4.16
C ILE A 84 -15.84 1.55 4.56
#